data_AF-A0A341EDW9-F1
#
_entry.id   AF-A0A341EDW9-F1
#
_cell.length_a   1.000
_cell.length_b   1.000
_cell.length_c   1.000
_cell.angle_alpha   90.00
_cell.angle_beta   90.00
_cell.angle_gamma   90.00
#
_symmetry.space_group_name_H-M   'P 1'
#
loop_
_entity.id
_entity.type
_entity.pdbx_description
1 polymer ?
#
loop_
_entity_poly.entity_id
_entity_poly.type
_entity_poly.pdbx_seq_one_letter_code
_entity_poly.pdbx_strand_id
1 'polypeptide(L)'
;MNTTETYRIDWEGIALSVRWTPQWLGIDLDGHQVAHLELLSDDRMPLPVTETGYRSHFTSREAVETEGGPVAYARKWLDCEAMSDAWKVCEAATRQMSLF
;
A
#
# COMPACT_ATOMS: atom_id res chain seq x y z
N MET A 1 22.63 7.84 -0.26
CA MET A 1 21.97 6.52 -0.22
C MET A 1 20.56 6.77 0.31
N ASN A 2 19.53 6.41 -0.44
CA ASN A 2 18.15 6.62 -0.01
C ASN A 2 17.80 5.51 0.99
N THR A 3 17.37 5.87 2.19
CA THR A 3 17.01 4.90 3.22
C THR A 3 15.65 4.32 2.87
N THR A 4 15.59 3.02 2.60
CA THR A 4 14.32 2.30 2.45
C THR A 4 13.99 1.64 3.78
N GLU A 5 12.83 1.98 4.31
CA GLU A 5 12.28 1.41 5.53
C GLU A 5 11.27 0.33 5.16
N THR A 6 11.24 -0.78 5.90
CA THR A 6 10.28 -1.86 5.68
C THR A 6 9.51 -2.11 6.94
N TYR A 7 8.19 -2.09 6.83
CA TYR A 7 7.24 -2.31 7.90
C TYR A 7 6.39 -3.53 7.56
N ARG A 8 6.09 -4.36 8.54
CA ARG A 8 5.11 -5.45 8.39
C ARG A 8 3.85 -5.08 9.14
N ILE A 9 2.72 -5.22 8.46
CA ILE A 9 1.40 -4.95 9.03
C ILE A 9 0.47 -6.11 8.71
N ASP A 10 -0.53 -6.28 9.57
CA ASP A 10 -1.69 -7.12 9.28
C ASP A 10 -2.85 -6.18 8.93
N TRP A 11 -3.50 -6.45 7.79
CA TRP A 11 -4.67 -5.71 7.32
C TRP A 11 -5.79 -6.70 7.00
N GLU A 12 -6.88 -6.65 7.77
CA GLU A 12 -8.03 -7.57 7.64
C GLU A 12 -7.63 -9.07 7.62
N GLY A 13 -6.57 -9.44 8.35
CA GLY A 13 -6.03 -10.81 8.38
C GLY A 13 -5.11 -11.17 7.21
N ILE A 14 -4.77 -10.20 6.35
CA ILE A 14 -3.76 -10.33 5.29
C ILE A 14 -2.47 -9.69 5.79
N ALA A 15 -1.45 -10.51 6.01
CA ALA A 15 -0.10 -10.03 6.29
C ALA A 15 0.47 -9.36 5.04
N LEU A 16 1.03 -8.15 5.18
CA LEU A 16 1.69 -7.45 4.09
C LEU A 16 2.88 -6.63 4.56
N SER A 17 3.82 -6.44 3.65
CA SER A 17 5.01 -5.62 3.83
C SER A 17 4.83 -4.28 3.13
N VAL A 18 4.98 -3.19 3.90
CA VAL A 18 5.01 -1.82 3.41
C VAL A 18 6.46 -1.39 3.31
N ARG A 19 6.97 -1.11 2.11
CA ARG A 19 8.28 -0.50 1.91
C ARG A 19 8.12 0.97 1.64
N TRP A 20 8.93 1.78 2.30
CA TRP A 20 8.88 3.22 2.23
C TRP A 20 10.25 3.78 1.91
N THR A 21 10.32 4.57 0.84
CA THR A 21 11.51 5.32 0.47
C THR A 21 11.14 6.80 0.37
N PRO A 22 11.39 7.61 1.41
CA PRO A 22 10.94 9.01 1.49
C PRO A 22 11.60 9.92 0.45
N GLN A 23 12.77 9.55 -0.05
CA GLN A 23 13.49 10.25 -1.10
C GLN A 23 13.81 9.24 -2.19
N TRP A 24 12.85 8.89 -3.04
CA TRP A 24 13.07 7.87 -4.06
C TRP A 24 13.99 8.37 -5.18
N LEU A 25 13.66 9.54 -5.73
CA LEU A 25 14.41 10.13 -6.84
C LEU A 25 15.73 10.78 -6.41
N GLY A 26 15.92 11.03 -5.11
CA GLY A 26 17.10 11.74 -4.60
C GLY A 26 17.24 13.17 -5.13
N ILE A 27 16.20 13.69 -5.80
CA ILE A 27 16.09 15.05 -6.30
C ILE A 27 14.81 15.67 -5.77
N ASP A 28 14.89 16.96 -5.50
CA ASP A 28 13.75 17.79 -5.18
C ASP A 28 13.12 18.28 -6.50
N LEU A 29 11.82 18.04 -6.65
CA LEU A 29 11.04 18.51 -7.81
C LEU A 29 10.10 19.60 -7.33
N ASP A 30 10.40 20.85 -7.68
CA ASP A 30 9.60 22.04 -7.30
C ASP A 30 9.32 22.17 -5.79
N GLY A 31 10.29 21.84 -4.92
CA GLY A 31 10.14 21.90 -3.47
C GLY A 31 9.55 20.66 -2.82
N HIS A 32 9.20 19.64 -3.62
CA HIS A 32 8.61 18.40 -3.12
C HIS A 32 9.53 17.20 -3.31
N GLN A 33 9.70 16.43 -2.23
CA GLN A 33 10.38 15.15 -2.25
C GLN A 33 9.42 14.05 -2.69
N VAL A 34 9.67 13.49 -3.88
CA VAL A 34 8.94 12.31 -4.35
C VAL A 34 9.37 11.10 -3.54
N ALA A 35 8.40 10.54 -2.85
CA ALA A 35 8.54 9.33 -2.08
C ALA A 35 7.89 8.15 -2.81
N HIS A 36 8.38 6.96 -2.47
CA HIS A 36 7.93 5.71 -3.05
C HIS A 36 7.44 4.78 -1.93
N LEU A 37 6.18 4.37 -2.06
CA LEU A 37 5.52 3.44 -1.16
C LEU A 37 5.17 2.17 -1.93
N GLU A 38 5.67 1.04 -1.46
CA GLU A 38 5.38 -0.27 -2.03
C GLU A 38 4.57 -1.10 -1.03
N LEU A 39 3.55 -1.77 -1.52
CA LEU A 39 2.77 -2.75 -0.77
C LEU A 39 2.99 -4.12 -1.39
N LEU A 40 3.31 -5.10 -0.55
CA LEU A 40 3.44 -6.50 -0.94
C LEU A 40 2.72 -7.38 0.07
N SER A 41 1.60 -7.99 -0.32
CA SER A 41 0.94 -9.01 0.48
C SER A 41 1.74 -10.31 0.52
N ASP A 42 1.59 -11.03 1.62
CA ASP A 42 2.07 -12.41 1.74
C ASP A 42 1.33 -13.31 0.74
N ASP A 43 2.02 -14.31 0.21
CA ASP A 43 1.52 -15.20 -0.86
C ASP A 43 0.97 -14.50 -2.12
N ARG A 44 1.26 -13.21 -2.32
CA ARG A 44 0.67 -12.39 -3.39
C ARG A 44 -0.86 -12.39 -3.37
N MET A 45 -1.44 -12.44 -2.17
CA MET A 45 -2.89 -12.32 -2.01
C MET A 45 -3.40 -11.02 -2.62
N PRO A 46 -4.53 -11.02 -3.34
CA PRO A 46 -5.11 -9.81 -3.88
C PRO A 46 -5.42 -8.82 -2.76
N LEU A 47 -5.15 -7.55 -3.02
CA LEU A 47 -5.45 -6.41 -2.14
C LEU A 47 -6.38 -5.44 -2.88
N PRO A 48 -7.11 -4.57 -2.16
CA PRO A 48 -7.97 -3.55 -2.79
C PRO A 48 -7.29 -2.72 -3.87
N VAL A 49 -6.02 -2.45 -3.66
CA VAL A 49 -5.17 -1.63 -4.54
C VAL A 49 -4.52 -2.42 -5.69
N THR A 50 -4.57 -3.75 -5.68
CA THR A 50 -3.90 -4.64 -6.65
C THR A 50 -4.40 -6.08 -6.63
N GLU A 51 -4.73 -6.64 -7.78
CA GLU A 51 -5.11 -8.07 -7.91
C GLU A 51 -3.90 -9.03 -7.76
N THR A 52 -2.68 -8.52 -7.91
CA THR A 52 -1.45 -9.32 -7.90
C THR A 52 -0.77 -9.39 -6.53
N GLY A 53 -1.33 -8.71 -5.54
CA GLY A 53 -0.72 -8.57 -4.21
C GLY A 53 0.47 -7.61 -4.14
N TYR A 54 0.94 -7.06 -5.26
CA TYR A 54 1.98 -6.04 -5.28
C TYR A 54 1.49 -4.72 -5.88
N ARG A 55 1.79 -3.61 -5.20
CA ARG A 55 1.47 -2.26 -5.68
C ARG A 55 2.59 -1.29 -5.38
N SER A 56 3.02 -0.56 -6.41
CA SER A 56 3.95 0.56 -6.31
C SER A 56 3.18 1.87 -6.42
N HIS A 57 3.39 2.79 -5.47
CA HIS A 57 2.76 4.09 -5.42
C HIS A 57 3.78 5.20 -5.21
N PHE A 58 3.70 6.25 -6.01
CA PHE A 58 4.56 7.43 -5.90
C PHE A 58 3.72 8.59 -5.38
N THR A 59 4.19 9.22 -4.30
CA THR A 59 3.47 10.30 -3.61
C THR A 59 4.46 11.28 -3.00
N SER A 60 3.97 12.39 -2.45
CA SER A 60 4.82 13.32 -1.72
C SER A 60 5.10 12.80 -0.32
N ARG A 61 6.35 12.95 0.14
CA ARG A 61 6.73 12.63 1.52
C ARG A 61 5.83 13.33 2.54
N GLU A 62 5.52 14.60 2.31
CA GLU A 62 4.73 15.43 3.20
C GLU A 62 3.31 14.88 3.39
N ALA A 63 2.68 14.35 2.34
CA ALA A 63 1.36 13.74 2.45
C ALA A 63 1.38 12.51 3.37
N VAL A 64 2.42 11.68 3.25
CA VAL A 64 2.58 10.47 4.08
C VAL A 64 2.89 10.83 5.54
N GLU A 65 3.76 11.82 5.78
CA GLU A 65 4.05 12.30 7.14
C GLU A 65 2.81 12.94 7.79
N THR A 66 2.01 13.70 7.02
CA THR A 66 0.75 14.32 7.48
C THR A 66 -0.28 13.27 7.92
N GLU A 67 -0.33 12.13 7.23
CA GLU A 67 -1.23 11.01 7.55
C GLU A 67 -0.73 10.16 8.74
N GLY A 68 0.40 10.52 9.37
CA GLY A 68 0.97 9.80 10.50
C GLY A 68 1.99 8.73 10.12
N GLY A 69 2.53 8.79 8.89
CA GLY A 69 3.61 7.94 8.40
C GLY A 69 3.16 6.87 7.40
N PRO A 70 4.11 6.09 6.86
CA PRO A 70 3.87 5.17 5.74
C PRO A 70 2.88 4.05 6.08
N VAL A 71 2.90 3.56 7.32
CA VAL A 71 1.97 2.52 7.78
C VAL A 71 0.53 3.04 7.85
N ALA A 72 0.33 4.22 8.44
CA ALA A 72 -0.99 4.83 8.57
C ALA A 72 -1.56 5.18 7.19
N TYR A 73 -0.74 5.77 6.32
CA TYR A 73 -1.09 6.03 4.92
C TYR A 73 -1.49 4.76 4.17
N ALA A 74 -0.67 3.70 4.26
CA ALA A 74 -0.97 2.42 3.61
C ALA A 74 -2.29 1.81 4.09
N ARG A 75 -2.56 1.82 5.40
CA ARG A 75 -3.81 1.31 5.96
C ARG A 75 -5.01 2.09 5.46
N LYS A 76 -4.95 3.43 5.56
CA LYS A 76 -6.03 4.30 5.09
C LYS A 76 -6.29 4.12 3.60
N TRP A 77 -5.23 3.95 2.81
CA TRP A 77 -5.35 3.70 1.38
C TRP A 77 -6.04 2.38 1.08
N LEU A 78 -5.65 1.29 1.76
CA LEU A 78 -6.32 -0.01 1.65
C LEU A 78 -7.78 0.08 2.10
N ASP A 79 -8.07 0.75 3.21
CA ASP A 79 -9.43 0.93 3.74
C ASP A 79 -10.31 1.72 2.75
N CYS A 80 -9.80 2.82 2.18
CA CYS A 80 -10.53 3.63 1.21
C CYS A 80 -10.84 2.84 -0.07
N GLU A 81 -9.88 2.10 -0.61
CA GLU A 81 -10.10 1.26 -1.79
C GLU A 81 -11.00 0.06 -1.47
N ALA A 82 -10.92 -0.48 -0.25
CA ALA A 82 -11.79 -1.57 0.19
C ALA A 82 -13.26 -1.16 0.27
N MET A 83 -13.53 0.12 0.56
CA MET A 83 -14.88 0.68 0.54
C MET A 83 -15.47 0.83 -0.87
N SER A 84 -14.63 0.78 -1.91
CA SER A 84 -15.09 0.81 -3.30
C SER A 84 -15.98 -0.39 -3.61
N ASP A 85 -17.11 -0.15 -4.28
CA ASP A 85 -18.06 -1.23 -4.61
C ASP A 85 -17.44 -2.29 -5.52
N ALA A 86 -16.43 -1.93 -6.32
CA ALA A 86 -15.66 -2.87 -7.13
C ALA A 86 -14.88 -3.88 -6.25
N TRP A 87 -14.30 -3.42 -5.14
CA TRP A 87 -13.55 -4.30 -4.25
C TRP A 87 -14.44 -5.26 -3.49
N LYS A 88 -15.59 -4.81 -2.97
CA LYS A 88 -16.55 -5.68 -2.26
C LYS A 88 -17.00 -6.88 -3.13
N VAL A 89 -17.15 -6.66 -4.44
CA VAL A 89 -17.49 -7.72 -5.41
C VAL A 89 -16.30 -8.68 -5.60
N CYS A 90 -15.08 -8.17 -5.74
CA CYS A 90 -13.86 -8.98 -5.83
C CYS A 90 -13.61 -9.80 -4.55
N GLU A 91 -13.73 -9.19 -3.36
CA GLU A 91 -13.55 -9.85 -2.06
C GLU A 91 -14.55 -10.99 -1.86
N ALA A 92 -15.83 -10.77 -2.19
CA ALA A 92 -16.85 -11.81 -2.15
C ALA A 92 -16.53 -12.96 -3.13
N ALA A 93 -16.09 -12.65 -4.34
CA ALA A 93 -15.69 -13.65 -5.34
C ALA A 93 -14.46 -14.45 -4.91
N THR A 94 -13.45 -13.81 -4.32
CA THR A 94 -12.23 -14.48 -3.80
C THR A 94 -12.57 -15.37 -2.60
N ARG A 95 -13.41 -14.90 -1.66
CA ARG A 95 -13.87 -15.71 -0.52
C ARG A 95 -14.76 -16.90 -0.95
N GLN A 96 -15.55 -16.74 -2.01
CA GLN A 96 -16.43 -17.78 -2.52
C GLN A 96 -15.71 -18.84 -3.38
N MET A 97 -14.53 -18.52 -3.93
CA MET A 97 -13.71 -19.48 -4.70
C MET A 97 -12.86 -20.43 -3.84
N SER A 98 -12.90 -20.31 -2.50
CA SER A 98 -12.28 -21.30 -1.58
C SER A 98 -13.21 -22.45 -1.17
N LEU A 99 -14.33 -22.65 -1.89
CA LEU A 99 -15.23 -23.80 -1.70
C LEU A 99 -14.85 -24.93 -2.66
N PHE A 100 -13.72 -25.60 -2.42
CA PHE A 100 -13.45 -26.94 -2.97
C PHE A 100 -12.72 -27.79 -1.94
#